data_AF-A0A315XUT7-F1
#
_entry.id   AF-A0A315XUT7-F1
#
_cell.length_a   1.000
_cell.length_b   1.000
_cell.length_c   1.000
_cell.angle_alpha   90.00
_cell.angle_beta   90.00
_cell.angle_gamma   90.00
#
_symmetry.space_group_name_H-M   'P 1'
#
loop_
_entity.id
_entity.type
_entity.pdbx_description
1 polymer ?
#
loop_
_entity_poly.entity_id
_entity_poly.type
_entity_poly.pdbx_seq_one_letter_code
_entity_poly.pdbx_strand_id
1 'polypeptide(L)'
;MKKQLALLSAAVMSVLSGCNKVTFTENTAAVTTEAVTVPTTEEAITTAAPTDVTESITEYTAYDASLLSSPDDIGLHDTDGNGVDYIFSYGGEEFYALYEPDNWHITDSYKIEDEDDILLICQALISVHPIHSADMQSYRAAEGMAFEWHQHNLAYNHLPDSSEWKSNAKDVDLDSKDEGKGLFNFLMDRLDSNEQTE
;
A
#
# COMPACT_ATOMS: atom_id res chain seq x y z
N MET A 1 47.32 17.20 41.06
CA MET A 1 46.90 18.00 42.24
C MET A 1 45.39 18.25 42.15
N LYS A 2 44.65 17.92 43.23
CA LYS A 2 43.35 18.44 43.71
C LYS A 2 42.27 18.78 42.66
N LYS A 3 41.24 17.92 42.49
CA LYS A 3 39.90 17.97 43.13
C LYS A 3 39.27 19.37 43.12
N GLN A 4 38.08 19.52 42.52
CA GLN A 4 36.85 19.89 43.24
C GLN A 4 35.59 19.56 42.42
N LEU A 5 34.73 18.78 43.08
CA LEU A 5 33.35 18.45 42.78
C LEU A 5 32.50 19.55 43.43
N ALA A 6 31.51 20.11 42.72
CA ALA A 6 30.46 20.92 43.34
C ALA A 6 29.10 20.50 42.79
N LEU A 7 28.40 19.74 43.64
CA LEU A 7 26.94 19.55 43.67
C LEU A 7 26.27 20.78 44.32
N LEU A 8 24.93 20.77 44.32
CA LEU A 8 23.93 21.71 44.91
C LEU A 8 23.34 22.71 43.89
N SER A 9 22.03 22.89 43.72
CA SER A 9 20.86 22.46 44.50
C SER A 9 19.58 22.55 43.66
N ALA A 10 18.61 21.71 44.01
CA ALA A 10 17.22 21.82 43.61
C ALA A 10 16.50 23.00 44.28
N ALA A 11 15.52 23.60 43.58
CA ALA A 11 14.41 24.30 44.18
C ALA A 11 13.12 24.05 43.37
N VAL A 12 12.09 23.65 44.10
CA VAL A 12 10.73 23.26 43.69
C VAL A 12 9.76 24.38 44.09
N MET A 13 8.84 24.79 43.19
CA MET A 13 7.38 25.07 43.42
C MET A 13 6.82 25.85 42.21
N SER A 14 5.92 25.28 41.40
CA SER A 14 4.42 25.33 41.47
C SER A 14 3.85 26.73 41.12
N VAL A 15 2.80 26.97 40.31
CA VAL A 15 1.64 26.18 39.83
C VAL A 15 0.89 26.92 38.68
N LEU A 16 0.08 26.16 37.90
CA LEU A 16 -1.18 26.52 37.17
C LEU A 16 -1.05 27.28 35.81
N SER A 17 -1.71 26.93 34.70
CA SER A 17 -2.90 26.09 34.40
C SER A 17 -2.98 25.76 32.89
N GLY A 18 -3.57 24.62 32.52
CA GLY A 18 -4.34 24.50 31.25
C GLY A 18 -4.07 23.32 30.31
N CYS A 19 -4.16 22.06 30.75
CA CYS A 19 -4.37 20.91 29.85
C CYS A 19 -5.82 20.43 29.95
N ASN A 20 -6.56 20.46 28.84
CA ASN A 20 -7.79 19.69 28.69
C ASN A 20 -7.42 18.20 28.57
N LYS A 21 -7.72 17.42 29.61
CA LYS A 21 -7.81 15.96 29.54
C LYS A 21 -9.27 15.57 29.70
N VAL A 22 -9.82 14.93 28.67
CA VAL A 22 -11.10 14.24 28.75
C VAL A 22 -10.89 12.98 29.58
N THR A 23 -11.49 12.93 30.76
CA THR A 23 -11.57 11.73 31.60
C THR A 23 -12.88 11.01 31.35
N PHE A 24 -12.79 9.74 30.97
CA PHE A 24 -13.88 8.78 31.10
C PHE A 24 -14.06 8.44 32.58
N THR A 25 -15.27 8.65 33.09
CA THR A 25 -15.65 8.28 34.45
C THR A 25 -16.34 6.92 34.39
N GLU A 26 -15.73 5.91 35.01
CA GLU A 26 -16.41 4.68 35.42
C GLU A 26 -17.51 5.02 36.42
N ASN A 27 -18.72 4.53 36.18
CA ASN A 27 -19.77 4.49 37.18
C ASN A 27 -20.21 3.04 37.34
N THR A 28 -19.62 2.36 38.32
CA THR A 28 -20.06 1.07 38.82
C THR A 28 -21.26 1.28 39.73
N ALA A 29 -22.44 0.87 39.27
CA ALA A 29 -23.59 0.58 40.12
C ALA A 29 -24.09 -0.81 39.77
N ALA A 30 -24.08 -1.68 40.79
CA ALA A 30 -24.46 -3.09 40.71
C ALA A 30 -25.89 -3.27 40.19
N VAL A 31 -26.07 -4.15 39.20
CA VAL A 31 -27.38 -4.68 38.81
C VAL A 31 -27.32 -6.20 38.79
N THR A 32 -28.15 -6.74 39.68
CA THR A 32 -28.41 -8.15 39.97
C THR A 32 -28.94 -8.92 38.76
N THR A 33 -28.46 -10.16 38.64
CA THR A 33 -28.89 -11.20 37.71
C THR A 33 -30.33 -11.64 37.97
N GLU A 34 -31.20 -11.55 36.98
CA GLU A 34 -32.37 -12.43 36.84
C GLU A 34 -32.46 -12.93 35.40
N ALA A 35 -32.41 -14.26 35.25
CA ALA A 35 -32.59 -14.94 33.97
C ALA A 35 -34.09 -15.00 33.65
N VAL A 36 -34.48 -14.52 32.47
CA VAL A 36 -35.83 -14.71 31.93
C VAL A 36 -35.71 -15.42 30.59
N THR A 37 -36.32 -16.60 30.56
CA THR A 37 -36.32 -17.57 29.47
C THR A 37 -37.57 -17.41 28.58
N VAL A 38 -37.40 -17.76 27.29
CA VAL A 38 -38.36 -18.16 26.22
C VAL A 38 -39.33 -17.12 25.61
N PRO A 39 -39.79 -17.29 24.34
CA PRO A 39 -39.52 -18.36 23.36
C PRO A 39 -39.08 -17.93 21.95
N THR A 40 -38.36 -18.84 21.28
CA THR A 40 -38.15 -18.89 19.82
C THR A 40 -39.44 -19.30 19.12
N THR A 41 -39.95 -18.44 18.23
CA THR A 41 -41.01 -18.76 17.28
C THR A 41 -40.37 -18.99 15.91
N GLU A 42 -40.55 -20.19 15.40
CA GLU A 42 -40.13 -20.67 14.09
C GLU A 42 -41.18 -20.26 13.06
N GLU A 43 -40.90 -19.24 12.25
CA GLU A 43 -41.67 -18.95 11.04
C GLU A 43 -40.98 -19.58 9.84
N ALA A 44 -41.63 -20.61 9.29
CA ALA A 44 -41.27 -21.24 8.03
C ALA A 44 -41.51 -20.27 6.86
N ILE A 45 -40.44 -19.74 6.29
CA ILE A 45 -40.48 -19.01 5.02
C ILE A 45 -40.17 -19.99 3.89
N THR A 46 -41.22 -20.46 3.24
CA THR A 46 -41.15 -21.18 1.95
C THR A 46 -40.54 -20.25 0.90
N THR A 47 -39.25 -20.41 0.63
CA THR A 47 -38.57 -19.71 -0.46
C THR A 47 -38.61 -20.58 -1.72
N ALA A 48 -39.28 -20.06 -2.74
CA ALA A 48 -39.34 -20.63 -4.08
C ALA A 48 -37.94 -20.68 -4.72
N ALA A 49 -37.71 -21.73 -5.50
CA ALA A 49 -36.46 -21.98 -6.22
C ALA A 49 -36.05 -20.79 -7.11
N PRO A 50 -34.79 -20.33 -7.04
CA PRO A 50 -34.25 -19.46 -8.07
C PRO A 50 -33.94 -20.28 -9.32
N THR A 51 -34.60 -19.87 -10.40
CA THR A 51 -34.42 -20.29 -11.78
C THR A 51 -32.95 -20.22 -12.19
N ASP A 52 -32.50 -21.32 -12.79
CA ASP A 52 -31.23 -21.50 -13.51
C ASP A 52 -30.99 -20.36 -14.50
N VAL A 53 -30.12 -19.43 -14.14
CA VAL A 53 -29.46 -18.52 -15.08
C VAL A 53 -28.06 -19.07 -15.25
N THR A 54 -27.91 -19.95 -16.24
CA THR A 54 -26.61 -20.40 -16.72
C THR A 54 -25.97 -19.25 -17.50
N GLU A 55 -25.42 -18.27 -16.79
CA GLU A 55 -24.48 -17.32 -17.38
C GLU A 55 -23.22 -18.09 -17.77
N SER A 56 -22.88 -18.06 -19.06
CA SER A 56 -21.65 -18.62 -19.56
C SER A 56 -20.49 -17.89 -18.91
N ILE A 57 -19.86 -18.55 -17.94
CA ILE A 57 -18.56 -18.15 -17.41
C ILE A 57 -17.61 -18.16 -18.60
N THR A 58 -17.27 -16.98 -19.07
CA THR A 58 -16.14 -16.76 -19.95
C THR A 58 -14.92 -17.27 -19.19
N GLU A 59 -14.23 -18.22 -19.82
CA GLU A 59 -13.02 -18.86 -19.34
C GLU A 59 -12.02 -17.76 -18.95
N TYR A 60 -11.87 -17.53 -17.64
CA TYR A 60 -10.77 -16.74 -17.10
C TYR A 60 -9.51 -17.48 -17.51
N THR A 61 -8.74 -16.87 -18.39
CA THR A 61 -7.37 -17.28 -18.70
C THR A 61 -6.65 -17.47 -17.38
N ALA A 62 -6.08 -18.65 -17.16
CA ALA A 62 -5.29 -18.94 -15.98
C ALA A 62 -4.27 -17.81 -15.80
N TYR A 63 -4.36 -17.08 -14.68
CA TYR A 63 -3.27 -16.23 -14.24
C TYR A 63 -2.03 -17.11 -14.24
N ASP A 64 -0.97 -16.67 -14.93
CA ASP A 64 0.31 -17.37 -14.88
C ASP A 64 0.66 -17.58 -13.41
N ALA A 65 1.04 -18.80 -13.04
CA ALA A 65 1.32 -19.09 -11.64
C ALA A 65 2.44 -18.15 -11.15
N SER A 66 2.21 -17.50 -9.99
CA SER A 66 3.21 -16.69 -9.29
C SER A 66 4.59 -17.35 -9.34
N LEU A 67 5.58 -16.55 -9.74
CA LEU A 67 6.97 -16.94 -9.91
C LEU A 67 7.78 -16.80 -8.62
N LEU A 68 7.27 -16.02 -7.66
CA LEU A 68 7.94 -15.71 -6.41
C LEU A 68 7.25 -16.42 -5.23
N SER A 69 8.03 -16.73 -4.21
CA SER A 69 7.54 -17.32 -2.95
C SER A 69 7.86 -16.45 -1.74
N SER A 70 8.81 -15.53 -1.90
CA SER A 70 9.23 -14.57 -0.88
C SER A 70 9.81 -13.31 -1.53
N PRO A 71 9.87 -12.18 -0.80
CA PRO A 71 10.50 -10.95 -1.31
C PRO A 71 11.98 -11.12 -1.66
N ASP A 72 12.69 -12.03 -0.99
CA ASP A 72 14.12 -12.27 -1.22
C ASP A 72 14.39 -12.91 -2.61
N ASP A 73 13.38 -13.53 -3.22
CA ASP A 73 13.53 -14.28 -4.48
C ASP A 73 13.89 -13.37 -5.67
N ILE A 74 13.53 -12.09 -5.62
CA ILE A 74 13.85 -11.14 -6.69
C ILE A 74 15.33 -10.73 -6.70
N GLY A 75 16.05 -10.98 -5.60
CA GLY A 75 17.47 -10.65 -5.50
C GLY A 75 17.77 -9.16 -5.64
N LEU A 76 16.91 -8.30 -5.09
CA LEU A 76 17.07 -6.85 -5.13
C LEU A 76 18.41 -6.45 -4.52
N HIS A 77 19.23 -5.73 -5.28
CA HIS A 77 20.52 -5.26 -4.80
C HIS A 77 20.89 -3.91 -5.41
N ASP A 78 21.62 -3.13 -4.61
CA ASP A 78 22.22 -1.87 -5.01
C ASP A 78 23.42 -2.15 -5.94
N THR A 79 23.47 -1.46 -7.07
CA THR A 79 24.48 -1.67 -8.11
C THR A 79 25.82 -1.02 -7.82
N ASP A 80 25.83 0.08 -7.05
CA ASP A 80 27.03 0.89 -6.81
C ASP A 80 27.28 1.22 -5.34
N GLY A 81 26.32 0.90 -4.46
CA GLY A 81 26.41 1.10 -3.01
C GLY A 81 25.97 2.49 -2.54
N ASN A 82 25.42 3.33 -3.43
CA ASN A 82 24.97 4.68 -3.10
C ASN A 82 23.50 4.74 -2.63
N GLY A 83 22.79 3.62 -2.70
CA GLY A 83 21.40 3.50 -2.25
C GLY A 83 20.39 4.14 -3.18
N VAL A 84 20.70 4.27 -4.47
CA VAL A 84 19.87 4.95 -5.49
C VAL A 84 19.50 3.99 -6.62
N ASP A 85 20.49 3.35 -7.24
CA ASP A 85 20.29 2.50 -8.42
C ASP A 85 20.31 1.01 -8.04
N TYR A 86 19.15 0.35 -8.19
CA TYR A 86 18.94 -1.06 -7.86
C TYR A 86 18.60 -1.90 -9.08
N ILE A 87 18.93 -3.18 -9.00
CA ILE A 87 18.52 -4.21 -9.97
C ILE A 87 17.87 -5.37 -9.22
N PHE A 88 16.83 -5.94 -9.82
CA PHE A 88 16.25 -7.23 -9.40
C PHE A 88 15.95 -8.10 -10.62
N SER A 89 15.78 -9.41 -10.41
CA SER A 89 15.43 -10.37 -11.45
C SER A 89 14.00 -10.88 -11.28
N TYR A 90 13.28 -11.02 -12.39
CA TYR A 90 11.94 -11.59 -12.42
C TYR A 90 11.70 -12.27 -13.76
N GLY A 91 11.18 -13.51 -13.77
CA GLY A 91 10.91 -14.26 -15.01
C GLY A 91 12.14 -14.52 -15.89
N GLY A 92 13.36 -14.41 -15.35
CA GLY A 92 14.62 -14.52 -16.11
C GLY A 92 15.05 -13.23 -16.82
N GLU A 93 14.37 -12.11 -16.59
CA GLU A 93 14.73 -10.75 -17.03
C GLU A 93 15.23 -9.92 -15.84
N GLU A 94 16.11 -8.95 -16.12
CA GLU A 94 16.55 -7.95 -15.13
C GLU A 94 15.70 -6.68 -15.26
N PHE A 95 15.26 -6.16 -14.12
CA PHE A 95 14.53 -4.91 -13.99
C PHE A 95 15.37 -3.90 -13.22
N TYR A 96 15.24 -2.64 -13.59
CA TYR A 96 15.95 -1.52 -12.97
C TYR A 96 14.96 -0.76 -12.08
N ALA A 97 15.36 -0.52 -10.84
CA ALA A 97 14.61 0.25 -9.87
C ALA A 97 15.46 1.43 -9.39
N LEU A 98 14.94 2.64 -9.58
CA LEU A 98 15.54 3.88 -9.11
C LEU A 98 14.82 4.31 -7.83
N TYR A 99 15.57 4.49 -6.76
CA TYR A 99 15.06 5.11 -5.54
C TYR A 99 15.35 6.61 -5.55
N GLU A 100 14.29 7.39 -5.37
CA GLU A 100 14.37 8.79 -4.96
C GLU A 100 13.65 8.94 -3.61
N PRO A 101 13.92 9.99 -2.82
CA PRO A 101 13.22 10.17 -1.54
C PRO A 101 11.70 10.09 -1.71
N ASP A 102 11.10 9.09 -1.06
CA ASP A 102 9.66 8.80 -1.10
C ASP A 102 9.09 8.37 -2.46
N ASN A 103 9.94 7.80 -3.32
CA ASN A 103 9.56 7.28 -4.62
C ASN A 103 10.43 6.08 -5.06
N TRP A 104 9.79 5.03 -5.57
CA TRP A 104 10.44 4.00 -6.39
C TRP A 104 9.95 4.08 -7.84
N HIS A 105 10.87 4.28 -8.78
CA HIS A 105 10.61 4.18 -10.22
C HIS A 105 11.11 2.84 -10.73
N ILE A 106 10.26 2.07 -11.43
CA ILE A 106 10.63 0.75 -11.94
C ILE A 106 10.45 0.73 -13.46
N THR A 107 11.55 0.55 -14.17
CA THR A 107 11.57 0.56 -15.64
C THR A 107 10.96 -0.71 -16.22
N ASP A 108 10.13 -0.56 -17.26
CA ASP A 108 9.42 -1.64 -17.95
C ASP A 108 8.52 -2.49 -17.02
N SER A 109 8.07 -1.90 -15.90
CA SER A 109 7.27 -2.58 -14.87
C SER A 109 5.94 -3.14 -15.38
N TYR A 110 5.42 -2.65 -16.51
CA TYR A 110 4.22 -3.16 -17.17
C TYR A 110 4.32 -4.63 -17.57
N LYS A 111 5.53 -5.21 -17.66
CA LYS A 111 5.75 -6.63 -17.97
C LYS A 111 5.46 -7.56 -16.79
N ILE A 112 5.33 -7.01 -15.57
CA ILE A 112 5.04 -7.76 -14.34
C ILE A 112 3.56 -7.56 -14.04
N GLU A 113 2.74 -8.59 -14.26
CA GLU A 113 1.27 -8.50 -14.16
C GLU A 113 0.67 -9.29 -13.00
N ASP A 114 1.38 -10.28 -12.47
CA ASP A 114 0.89 -11.12 -11.37
C ASP A 114 0.83 -10.32 -10.05
N GLU A 115 -0.35 -10.26 -9.44
CA GLU A 115 -0.61 -9.41 -8.28
C GLU A 115 0.16 -9.87 -7.03
N ASP A 116 0.29 -11.18 -6.84
CA ASP A 116 1.00 -11.75 -5.68
C ASP A 116 2.51 -11.47 -5.81
N ASP A 117 3.06 -11.60 -7.02
CA ASP A 117 4.46 -11.28 -7.29
C ASP A 117 4.76 -9.78 -7.17
N ILE A 118 3.88 -8.91 -7.68
CA ILE A 118 3.98 -7.45 -7.49
C ILE A 118 4.00 -7.12 -5.99
N LEU A 119 3.16 -7.76 -5.18
CA LEU A 119 3.16 -7.56 -3.73
C LEU A 119 4.50 -7.93 -3.11
N LEU A 120 5.07 -9.08 -3.47
CA LEU A 120 6.36 -9.53 -2.98
C LEU A 120 7.50 -8.58 -3.41
N ILE A 121 7.45 -8.05 -4.63
CA ILE A 121 8.38 -7.02 -5.10
C ILE A 121 8.24 -5.74 -4.25
N CYS A 122 7.02 -5.24 -4.04
CA CYS A 122 6.78 -4.06 -3.20
C CYS A 122 7.29 -4.26 -1.76
N GLN A 123 7.12 -5.45 -1.19
CA GLN A 123 7.66 -5.78 0.13
C GLN A 123 9.20 -5.73 0.15
N ALA A 124 9.87 -6.24 -0.89
CA ALA A 124 11.32 -6.16 -1.00
C ALA A 124 11.80 -4.71 -1.08
N LEU A 125 11.16 -3.88 -1.91
CA LEU A 125 11.51 -2.46 -2.09
C LEU A 125 11.43 -1.67 -0.76
N ILE A 126 10.30 -1.76 -0.05
CA ILE A 126 10.11 -1.01 1.21
C ILE A 126 10.94 -1.55 2.38
N SER A 127 11.43 -2.79 2.28
CA SER A 127 12.36 -3.34 3.27
C SER A 127 13.75 -2.68 3.21
N VAL A 128 14.12 -2.17 2.03
CA VAL A 128 15.36 -1.43 1.81
C VAL A 128 15.14 0.06 2.08
N HIS A 129 14.19 0.67 1.38
CA HIS A 129 13.83 2.07 1.55
C HIS A 129 12.32 2.24 1.70
N PRO A 130 11.82 2.56 2.90
CA PRO A 130 10.40 2.78 3.11
C PRO A 130 9.97 4.12 2.50
N ILE A 131 8.75 4.15 1.93
CA ILE A 131 8.14 5.36 1.39
C ILE A 131 7.12 5.89 2.38
N HIS A 132 7.11 7.19 2.64
CA HIS A 132 6.10 7.80 3.50
C HIS A 132 4.70 7.76 2.86
N SER A 133 3.66 7.68 3.68
CA SER A 133 2.28 7.98 3.26
C SER A 133 2.17 9.41 2.76
N ALA A 134 1.11 9.73 2.01
CA ALA A 134 0.88 11.05 1.43
C ALA A 134 0.82 12.19 2.48
N ASP A 135 0.49 11.87 3.73
CA ASP A 135 0.49 12.83 4.85
C ASP A 135 1.87 13.04 5.51
N MET A 136 2.89 12.28 5.06
CA MET A 136 4.24 12.25 5.60
C MET A 136 4.34 11.89 7.09
N GLN A 137 3.29 11.31 7.68
CA GLN A 137 3.23 10.96 9.10
C GLN A 137 3.46 9.47 9.36
N SER A 138 3.25 8.63 8.35
CA SER A 138 3.45 7.19 8.42
C SER A 138 4.20 6.68 7.18
N TYR A 139 4.34 5.36 7.07
CA TYR A 139 4.94 4.72 5.91
C TYR A 139 3.88 3.89 5.18
N ARG A 140 4.02 3.82 3.86
CA ARG A 140 3.14 3.04 2.99
C ARG A 140 3.31 1.55 3.27
N ALA A 141 2.19 0.83 3.15
CA ALA A 141 2.17 -0.62 3.14
C ALA A 141 2.37 -1.14 1.72
N ALA A 142 3.00 -2.31 1.58
CA ALA A 142 3.28 -2.92 0.28
C ALA A 142 1.99 -3.20 -0.53
N GLU A 143 0.90 -3.53 0.15
CA GLU A 143 -0.40 -3.79 -0.47
C GLU A 143 -0.96 -2.56 -1.20
N GLY A 144 -0.76 -1.35 -0.64
CA GLY A 144 -1.17 -0.11 -1.30
C GLY A 144 -0.33 0.19 -2.54
N MET A 145 0.98 -0.04 -2.46
CA MET A 145 1.89 0.12 -3.59
C MET A 145 1.60 -0.90 -4.70
N ALA A 146 1.34 -2.16 -4.34
CA ALA A 146 0.98 -3.21 -5.28
C ALA A 146 -0.35 -2.92 -5.98
N PHE A 147 -1.34 -2.43 -5.23
CA PHE A 147 -2.60 -1.97 -5.80
C PHE A 147 -2.36 -0.87 -6.84
N GLU A 148 -1.58 0.17 -6.51
CA GLU A 148 -1.28 1.26 -7.45
C GLU A 148 -0.56 0.78 -8.71
N TRP A 149 0.43 -0.10 -8.56
CA TRP A 149 1.11 -0.69 -9.72
C TRP A 149 0.12 -1.46 -10.61
N HIS A 150 -0.72 -2.31 -10.02
CA HIS A 150 -1.74 -3.01 -10.80
C HIS A 150 -2.66 -2.04 -11.56
N GLN A 151 -3.12 -0.97 -10.90
CA GLN A 151 -3.96 0.06 -11.52
C GLN A 151 -3.22 0.81 -12.64
N HIS A 152 -1.93 1.07 -12.47
CA HIS A 152 -1.05 1.65 -13.48
C HIS A 152 -0.92 0.73 -14.70
N ASN A 153 -0.72 -0.58 -14.50
CA ASN A 153 -0.66 -1.57 -15.59
C ASN A 153 -1.99 -1.67 -16.33
N LEU A 154 -3.12 -1.65 -15.61
CA LEU A 154 -4.43 -1.57 -16.24
C LEU A 154 -4.56 -0.30 -17.09
N ALA A 155 -4.09 0.86 -16.62
CA ALA A 155 -4.11 2.10 -17.40
C ALA A 155 -3.28 1.95 -18.68
N TYR A 156 -2.07 1.38 -18.60
CA TYR A 156 -1.24 1.06 -19.76
C TYR A 156 -1.96 0.17 -20.77
N ASN A 157 -2.64 -0.88 -20.30
CA ASN A 157 -3.36 -1.84 -21.14
C ASN A 157 -4.59 -1.23 -21.84
N HIS A 158 -5.20 -0.20 -21.26
CA HIS A 158 -6.31 0.53 -21.87
C HIS A 158 -5.88 1.55 -22.94
N LEU A 159 -4.59 1.92 -22.97
CA LEU A 159 -4.08 2.81 -24.00
C LEU A 159 -3.90 2.06 -25.34
N PRO A 160 -4.34 2.64 -26.47
CA PRO A 160 -4.07 2.07 -27.79
C PRO A 160 -2.57 1.89 -28.03
N ASP A 161 -2.16 0.83 -28.71
CA ASP A 161 -0.73 0.57 -29.00
C ASP A 161 -0.06 1.70 -29.80
N SER A 162 -0.84 2.43 -30.59
CA SER A 162 -0.39 3.58 -31.36
C SER A 162 -0.37 4.89 -30.56
N SER A 163 -0.82 4.89 -29.30
CA SER A 163 -0.88 6.09 -28.47
C SER A 163 0.53 6.48 -28.02
N GLU A 164 0.87 7.76 -28.17
CA GLU A 164 2.12 8.30 -27.64
C GLU A 164 2.22 8.15 -26.12
N TRP A 165 1.08 8.22 -25.42
CA TRP A 165 0.99 8.09 -23.96
C TRP A 165 1.36 6.69 -23.46
N LYS A 166 1.23 5.66 -24.30
CA LYS A 166 1.53 4.27 -23.90
C LYS A 166 3.00 4.08 -23.57
N SER A 167 3.88 4.79 -24.28
CA SER A 167 5.33 4.76 -23.99
C SER A 167 5.67 5.28 -22.60
N ASN A 168 4.97 6.32 -22.14
CA ASN A 168 5.15 6.92 -20.81
C ASN A 168 4.52 6.09 -19.68
N ALA A 169 3.65 5.14 -20.00
CA ALA A 169 2.94 4.31 -19.03
C ALA A 169 3.61 2.93 -18.83
N LYS A 170 4.81 2.71 -19.40
CA LYS A 170 5.56 1.46 -19.21
C LYS A 170 6.14 1.29 -17.82
N ASP A 171 6.44 2.40 -17.17
CA ASP A 171 7.19 2.44 -15.94
C ASP A 171 6.26 2.93 -14.82
N VAL A 172 6.21 2.17 -13.72
CA VAL A 172 5.47 2.57 -12.53
C VAL A 172 6.35 3.52 -11.71
N ASP A 173 5.70 4.53 -11.17
CA ASP A 173 6.24 5.44 -10.18
C ASP A 173 5.42 5.20 -8.89
N LEU A 174 6.10 4.82 -7.81
CA LEU A 174 5.49 4.55 -6.51
C LEU A 174 5.74 5.73 -5.56
N ASP A 175 5.33 6.93 -5.97
CA ASP A 175 5.41 8.15 -5.17
C ASP A 175 4.44 8.11 -3.96
N SER A 176 4.88 8.58 -2.81
CA SER A 176 4.02 8.95 -1.67
C SER A 176 2.73 9.69 -2.07
N LYS A 177 2.79 10.57 -3.08
CA LYS A 177 1.67 11.40 -3.55
C LYS A 177 0.60 10.62 -4.30
N ASP A 178 0.94 9.43 -4.79
CA ASP A 178 0.05 8.57 -5.55
C ASP A 178 -0.77 7.64 -4.64
N GLU A 179 -0.57 7.74 -3.31
CA GLU A 179 -1.27 6.90 -2.34
C GLU A 179 -2.79 6.88 -2.55
N GLY A 180 -3.31 5.71 -2.88
CA GLY A 180 -4.73 5.46 -3.08
C GLY A 180 -5.28 5.92 -4.44
N LYS A 181 -4.43 6.29 -5.39
CA LYS A 181 -4.86 6.50 -6.78
C LYS A 181 -5.37 5.19 -7.40
N GLY A 182 -6.47 5.29 -8.14
CA GLY A 182 -7.03 4.18 -8.91
C GLY A 182 -6.87 4.38 -10.42
N LEU A 183 -7.33 3.39 -11.20
CA LEU A 183 -7.25 3.36 -12.66
C LEU A 183 -7.64 4.69 -13.34
N PHE A 184 -8.76 5.30 -12.95
CA PHE A 184 -9.23 6.54 -13.57
C PHE A 184 -8.25 7.70 -13.35
N ASN A 185 -7.64 7.80 -12.16
CA ASN A 185 -6.63 8.83 -11.88
C ASN A 185 -5.42 8.63 -12.77
N PHE A 186 -4.88 7.40 -12.82
CA PHE A 186 -3.73 7.10 -13.67
C PHE A 186 -4.01 7.36 -15.15
N LEU A 187 -5.19 6.95 -15.65
CA LEU A 187 -5.56 7.22 -17.04
C LEU A 187 -5.61 8.72 -17.32
N MET A 188 -6.21 9.52 -16.44
CA MET A 188 -6.26 10.97 -16.59
C MET A 188 -4.88 11.62 -16.51
N ASP A 189 -4.04 11.20 -15.57
CA ASP A 189 -2.66 11.69 -15.45
C ASP A 189 -1.88 11.48 -16.77
N ARG A 190 -2.09 10.35 -17.46
CA ARG A 190 -1.46 10.08 -18.77
C ARG A 190 -2.00 10.99 -19.88
N LEU A 191 -3.29 11.27 -19.88
CA LEU A 191 -3.92 12.16 -20.86
C LEU A 191 -3.51 13.63 -20.64
N ASP A 192 -3.38 14.06 -19.38
CA ASP A 192 -3.09 15.45 -19.00
C ASP A 192 -1.60 15.81 -19.09
N SER A 193 -0.68 14.85 -18.93
CA SER A 193 0.78 15.08 -18.93
C SER A 193 1.35 15.74 -20.20
N ASN A 194 0.58 15.82 -21.28
CA ASN A 194 0.96 16.53 -22.51
C ASN A 194 0.62 18.03 -22.51
N GLU A 195 -0.36 18.51 -21.73
CA GLU A 195 -0.74 19.94 -21.75
C GLU A 195 0.33 20.86 -21.16
N GLN A 196 1.34 20.32 -20.45
CA GLN A 196 2.42 21.11 -19.85
C GLN A 196 3.70 21.18 -20.70
N THR A 197 3.71 20.61 -21.91
CA THR A 197 4.88 20.62 -22.81
C THR A 197 4.73 21.45 -24.09
N GLU A 198 3.65 22.25 -24.21
CA GLU A 198 3.45 23.23 -25.30
C GLU A 198 3.82 24.68 -24.93
#